data_AF-A0A6I5C805-F1
#
_entry.id   AF-A0A6I5C805-F1
#
_cell.length_a   1.000
_cell.length_b   1.000
_cell.length_c   1.000
_cell.angle_alpha   90.00
_cell.angle_beta   90.00
_cell.angle_gamma   90.00
#
_symmetry.space_group_name_H-M   'P 1'
#
loop_
_entity.id
_entity.type
_entity.pdbx_description
1 polymer ?
#
loop_
_entity_poly.entity_id
_entity_poly.type
_entity_poly.pdbx_seq_one_letter_code
_entity_poly.pdbx_strand_id
1 'polypeptide(L)' 'MRLLRSTDMALRVLMRLAVADGSSPTTREVAADMGVPYTHAAKVVAELRHRDLLAARRGRGGGLTLTEAGR' A
#
# COMPACT_ATOMS: atom_id res chain seq x y z
N MET A 1 5.80 -17.94 -15.01
CA MET A 1 4.87 -17.78 -13.87
C MET A 1 3.96 -16.59 -14.13
N ARG A 2 2.66 -16.69 -13.83
CA ARG A 2 1.71 -15.58 -13.95
C ARG A 2 1.23 -15.19 -12.56
N LEU A 3 1.54 -13.97 -12.12
CA LEU A 3 1.04 -13.46 -10.85
C LEU A 3 -0.45 -13.13 -10.96
N LEU A 4 -1.17 -13.32 -9.85
CA LEU A 4 -2.51 -12.77 -9.71
C LEU A 4 -2.40 -11.24 -9.69
N ARG A 5 -3.40 -10.55 -10.23
CA ARG A 5 -3.46 -9.07 -10.23
C ARG A 5 -3.33 -8.48 -8.82
N SER A 6 -3.88 -9.15 -7.81
CA SER A 6 -3.77 -8.74 -6.41
C SER A 6 -2.33 -8.80 -5.90
N THR A 7 -1.59 -9.86 -6.25
CA THR A 7 -0.19 -10.04 -5.85
C THR A 7 0.72 -9.00 -6.51
N ASP A 8 0.51 -8.73 -7.80
CA ASP A 8 1.22 -7.65 -8.52
C ASP A 8 0.97 -6.28 -7.85
N MET A 9 -0.29 -5.97 -7.55
CA MET A 9 -0.66 -4.73 -6.87
C MET A 9 -0.06 -4.65 -5.47
N ALA A 10 -0.05 -5.75 -4.70
CA ALA A 10 0.57 -5.80 -3.38
C ALA A 10 2.06 -5.46 -3.44
N LEU A 11 2.78 -6.05 -4.40
CA LEU A 11 4.20 -5.77 -4.59
C LEU A 11 4.43 -4.29 -4.95
N ARG A 12 3.63 -3.73 -5.88
CA ARG A 12 3.71 -2.33 -6.27
C ARG A 12 3.44 -1.38 -5.10
N VAL A 13 2.50 -1.71 -4.20
CA VAL A 13 2.24 -0.93 -2.97
C VAL A 13 3.46 -0.91 -2.08
N LEU A 14 4.06 -2.07 -1.80
CA LEU A 14 5.24 -2.15 -0.95
C LEU A 14 6.41 -1.36 -1.53
N MET A 15 6.68 -1.54 -2.83
CA MET A 15 7.74 -0.80 -3.54
C MET A 15 7.52 0.71 -3.52
N ARG A 16 6.28 1.18 -3.77
CA ARG A 16 5.95 2.61 -3.76
C ARG A 16 6.18 3.25 -2.39
N LEU A 17 5.91 2.51 -1.31
CA LEU A 17 6.11 2.97 0.07
C LEU A 17 7.57 2.89 0.50
N ALA A 18 8.33 1.94 -0.04
CA ALA A 18 9.78 1.82 0.21
C ALA A 18 10.56 3.06 -0.27
N VAL A 19 10.09 3.72 -1.33
CA VAL A 19 10.73 4.92 -1.92
C VAL A 19 9.99 6.23 -1.57
N ALA A 20 9.10 6.20 -0.58
CA ALA A 20 8.26 7.34 -0.25
C ALA A 20 8.98 8.44 0.56
N ASP A 21 10.26 8.28 0.93
CA ASP A 21 11.14 9.29 1.58
C ASP A 21 10.45 10.15 2.65
N GLY A 22 9.80 9.50 3.62
CA GLY A 22 9.14 10.16 4.75
C GLY A 22 7.72 10.68 4.45
N SER A 23 7.27 10.61 3.20
CA SER A 23 5.84 10.77 2.89
C SER A 23 5.05 9.54 3.32
N SER A 24 3.81 9.77 3.76
CA SER A 24 2.86 8.71 4.12
C SER A 24 1.64 8.84 3.20
N PRO A 25 1.70 8.34 1.96
CA PRO A 25 0.59 8.48 1.03
C PRO A 25 -0.61 7.68 1.53
N THR A 26 -1.80 8.21 1.31
CA THR A 26 -3.07 7.54 1.58
C THR A 26 -3.32 6.43 0.56
N THR A 27 -4.22 5.50 0.90
CA THR A 27 -4.68 4.48 -0.06
C THR A 27 -5.25 5.07 -1.35
N ARG A 28 -5.83 6.29 -1.30
CA ARG A 28 -6.33 6.97 -2.50
C ARG A 28 -5.21 7.45 -3.41
N GLU A 29 -4.17 8.04 -2.85
CA GLU A 29 -3.00 8.48 -3.61
C GLU A 29 -2.27 7.28 -4.22
N VAL A 30 -2.07 6.21 -3.44
CA VAL A 30 -1.48 4.97 -3.94
C VAL A 30 -2.33 4.35 -5.07
N ALA A 31 -3.66 4.40 -4.98
CA ALA A 31 -4.54 3.91 -6.04
C ALA A 31 -4.42 4.75 -7.32
N ALA A 32 -4.32 6.07 -7.18
CA ALA A 32 -4.12 7.00 -8.29
C ALA A 32 -2.76 6.77 -8.97
N ASP A 33 -1.67 6.69 -8.19
CA ASP A 33 -0.31 6.39 -8.67
C ASP A 33 -0.25 5.08 -9.47
N MET A 34 -1.08 4.10 -9.09
CA MET A 34 -1.11 2.79 -9.74
C MET A 34 -2.07 2.69 -10.93
N GLY A 35 -2.94 3.68 -11.12
CA GLY A 35 -4.01 3.64 -12.12
C GLY A 35 -5.07 2.58 -11.84
N VAL A 36 -5.37 2.30 -10.55
CA VAL A 36 -6.32 1.25 -10.14
C VAL A 36 -7.50 1.83 -9.36
N PRO A 37 -8.69 1.21 -9.45
CA PRO A 37 -9.81 1.58 -8.58
C PRO A 37 -9.44 1.52 -7.10
N TYR A 38 -9.87 2.53 -6.34
CA TYR A 38 -9.63 2.64 -4.89
C TYR A 38 -10.04 1.38 -4.12
N THR A 39 -11.16 0.75 -4.49
CA THR A 39 -11.66 -0.46 -3.82
C THR A 39 -10.73 -1.66 -3.98
N HIS A 40 -9.96 -1.74 -5.07
CA HIS A 40 -8.94 -2.77 -5.26
C HIS A 40 -7.72 -2.48 -4.38
N ALA A 41 -7.20 -1.25 -4.42
CA ALA A 41 -6.09 -0.84 -3.56
C ALA A 41 -6.44 -1.02 -2.07
N ALA A 42 -7.66 -0.68 -1.65
CA ALA A 42 -8.12 -0.85 -0.28
C ALA A 42 -8.13 -2.33 0.17
N LYS A 43 -8.53 -3.26 -0.69
CA LYS A 43 -8.49 -4.70 -0.40
C LYS A 43 -7.06 -5.18 -0.18
N VAL A 44 -6.14 -4.80 -1.05
CA VAL A 44 -4.73 -5.18 -0.92
C VAL A 44 -4.07 -4.54 0.29
N VAL A 45 -4.34 -3.26 0.57
CA VAL A 45 -3.84 -2.59 1.78
C VAL A 45 -4.37 -3.32 3.03
N ALA A 46 -5.64 -3.71 3.07
CA ALA A 46 -6.19 -4.47 4.19
C ALA A 46 -5.48 -5.83 4.37
N GLU A 47 -5.21 -6.54 3.27
CA GLU A 47 -4.46 -7.80 3.31
C GLU A 47 -3.02 -7.61 3.81
N LEU A 48 -2.29 -6.63 3.28
CA LEU A 48 -0.92 -6.34 3.68
C LEU A 48 -0.83 -5.91 5.16
N ARG A 49 -1.80 -5.14 5.65
CA ARG A 49 -1.92 -4.80 7.07
C ARG A 49 -2.18 -6.03 7.94
N HIS A 50 -3.03 -6.95 7.49
CA HIS A 50 -3.31 -8.18 8.24
C HIS A 50 -2.04 -9.06 8.38
N ARG A 51 -1.16 -8.99 7.38
CA ARG A 51 0.15 -9.68 7.39
C ARG A 51 1.26 -8.88 8.08
N ASP A 52 0.93 -7.76 8.73
CA ASP A 52 1.88 -6.87 9.41
C ASP A 52 2.98 -6.28 8.50
N LEU A 53 2.73 -6.16 7.19
CA LEU A 53 3.68 -5.54 6.24
C LEU A 53 3.46 -4.03 6.11
N LEU A 54 2.27 -3.54 6.49
CA LEU A 54 1.89 -2.14 6.42
C LEU A 54 1.27 -1.65 7.73
N ALA A 55 1.59 -0.41 8.08
CA ALA A 55 0.83 0.38 9.03
C ALA A 55 -0.04 1.41 8.29
N ALA A 56 -1.20 1.72 8.87
CA ALA A 56 -2.09 2.76 8.36
C ALA A 56 -2.55 3.67 9.49
N ARG A 57 -2.31 4.97 9.35
CA ARG A 57 -2.77 5.99 10.30
C ARG A 57 -3.92 6.78 9.70
N ARG A 58 -5.00 6.97 10.46
CA ARG A 58 -6.13 7.84 10.07
C ARG A 58 -5.91 9.28 10.52
N GLY A 59 -6.65 10.22 9.94
CA GLY A 59 -6.64 11.64 10.32
C GLY A 59 -5.72 12.50 9.47
N ARG A 60 -5.60 13.79 9.84
CA ARG A 60 -4.72 14.75 9.18
C ARG A 60 -3.25 14.32 9.33
N GLY A 61 -2.52 14.25 8.23
CA GLY A 61 -1.16 13.70 8.21
C GLY A 61 -1.12 12.19 8.51
N GLY A 62 -2.23 11.48 8.32
CA GLY A 62 -2.27 10.03 8.26
C GLY A 62 -1.83 9.51 6.90
N GLY A 63 -1.82 8.19 6.72
CA GLY A 63 -1.34 7.55 5.50
C GLY A 63 -0.87 6.13 5.72
N LEU A 64 -0.21 5.58 4.71
CA LEU A 64 0.37 4.25 4.71
C LEU A 64 1.89 4.34 4.88
N THR A 65 2.44 3.44 5.67
CA THR A 65 3.88 3.27 5.85
C THR A 65 4.23 1.79 5.90
N LEU A 66 5.47 1.44 5.54
CA LEU A 66 5.99 0.10 5.79
C LEU A 66 6.18 -0.12 7.29
N THR A 67 5.96 -1.34 7.75
CA THR A 67 6.44 -1.81 9.05
C THR A 67 7.91 -2.23 8.96
N GLU A 68 8.47 -2.77 10.04
CA GLU A 68 9.78 -3.45 9.94
C GLU A 68 9.69 -4.69 9.04
N ALA A 69 8.65 -5.51 9.19
CA ALA A 69 8.49 -6.74 8.39
C ALA A 69 8.22 -6.46 6.90
N GLY A 70 7.73 -5.26 6.56
CA GLY A 70 7.48 -4.84 5.19
C GLY A 70 8.66 -4.17 4.48
N ARG A 71 9.77 -3.91 5.17
CA ARG A 71 11.01 -3.36 4.61
C ARG A 71 11.93 -4.47 4.10
#